data_AF-A0A838UAK3-F1
#
_entry.id   AF-A0A838UAK3-F1
#
_cell.length_a   1.000
_cell.length_b   1.000
_cell.length_c   1.000
_cell.angle_alpha   90.00
_cell.angle_beta   90.00
_cell.angle_gamma   90.00
#
_symmetry.space_group_name_H-M   'P 1'
#
loop_
_entity.id
_entity.type
_entity.pdbx_description
1 polymer ?
#
loop_
_entity_poly.entity_id
_entity_poly.type
_entity_poly.pdbx_seq_one_letter_code
_entity_poly.pdbx_strand_id
1 'polypeptide(L)'
;MSYEVNEDQVVFCVGLPHVGVRSLSDAEELAFADDERRLQRKIILCFTAIGLCVTLPVILWFVLALIFDDLVRNDIVAIFALILIVVGIPLFAFLADKAFTRRKVVRLTLLSSTVRCFGGRLDDLDLANDGYEILKNTDLIPENPDAILRVELHGVSDVIYRINGIQPKKWFIIRLTIAARAPDSPARFSIPKEWEVSEEVDGGTLLRDEVKRRRLTEDERKESLDTLEEPASGGGYRCSSSDGS
;
A
#
# COMPACT_ATOMS: atom_id res chain seq x y z
N MET A 1 1.86 9.39 10.23
CA MET A 1 0.42 9.38 9.86
C MET A 1 -0.14 8.17 10.59
N SER A 2 -0.79 8.40 11.71
CA SER A 2 -1.44 7.35 12.48
C SER A 2 -2.77 7.10 11.79
N TYR A 3 -3.00 5.90 11.26
CA TYR A 3 -4.29 5.56 10.70
C TYR A 3 -5.22 5.31 11.90
N GLU A 4 -6.16 6.24 12.15
CA GLU A 4 -7.35 5.90 12.92
C GLU A 4 -8.16 4.95 12.04
N VAL A 5 -7.94 3.65 12.24
CA VAL A 5 -8.72 2.62 11.56
C VAL A 5 -10.11 2.70 12.15
N ASN A 6 -11.04 3.26 11.38
CA ASN A 6 -12.46 3.23 11.70
C ASN A 6 -12.91 1.74 11.75
N GLU A 7 -13.78 1.36 12.68
CA GLU A 7 -14.16 -0.06 12.90
C GLU A 7 -14.74 -0.76 11.64
N ASP A 8 -15.14 0.04 10.65
CA ASP A 8 -15.70 -0.36 9.37
C ASP A 8 -14.65 -0.54 8.25
N GLN A 9 -13.35 -0.40 8.53
CA GLN A 9 -12.29 -0.48 7.52
C GLN A 9 -11.33 -1.65 7.75
N VAL A 10 -11.01 -2.36 6.67
CA VAL A 10 -10.01 -3.43 6.66
C VAL A 10 -8.81 -2.96 5.85
N VAL A 11 -7.63 -3.02 6.47
CA VAL A 11 -6.37 -2.65 5.82
C VAL A 11 -5.71 -3.92 5.28
N PHE A 12 -5.26 -3.85 4.04
CA PHE A 12 -4.58 -4.92 3.33
C PHE A 12 -3.17 -4.52 2.95
N CYS A 13 -2.26 -5.49 3.03
CA CYS A 13 -0.89 -5.39 2.54
C CYS A 13 -0.70 -6.45 1.46
N VAL A 14 -0.79 -6.05 0.19
CA VAL A 14 -0.68 -6.97 -0.95
C VAL A 14 -1.72 -8.10 -0.89
N GLY A 15 -2.99 -7.74 -0.65
CA GLY A 15 -4.08 -8.70 -0.52
C GLY A 15 -4.10 -9.45 0.82
N LEU A 16 -3.03 -9.35 1.63
CA LEU A 16 -3.01 -9.95 2.97
C LEU A 16 -3.75 -9.04 3.96
N PRO A 17 -4.76 -9.56 4.69
CA PRO A 17 -5.48 -8.78 5.68
C PRO A 17 -4.59 -8.45 6.88
N HIS A 18 -4.87 -7.31 7.52
CA HIS A 18 -4.25 -6.94 8.78
C HIS A 18 -4.67 -7.90 9.89
N VAL A 19 -3.70 -8.57 10.50
CA VAL A 19 -3.91 -9.57 11.56
C VAL A 19 -3.83 -8.91 12.94
N GLY A 20 -2.99 -7.90 13.08
CA GLY A 20 -2.85 -7.18 14.35
C GLY A 20 -1.50 -6.50 14.52
N VAL A 21 -1.26 -6.01 15.73
CA VAL A 21 -0.02 -5.34 16.11
C VAL A 21 0.73 -6.22 17.10
N ARG A 22 2.02 -6.43 16.88
CA ARG A 22 2.91 -7.20 17.76
C ARG A 22 3.89 -6.25 18.44
N SER A 23 4.06 -6.41 19.75
CA SER A 23 5.12 -5.72 20.49
C SER A 23 6.50 -6.26 20.12
N LEU A 24 7.49 -5.37 20.08
CA LEU A 24 8.89 -5.77 19.92
C LEU A 24 9.36 -6.53 21.16
N SER A 25 10.21 -7.53 20.93
CA SER A 25 10.94 -8.18 22.02
C SER A 25 12.18 -7.36 22.41
N ASP A 26 12.66 -7.50 23.65
CA ASP A 26 13.85 -6.79 24.14
C ASP A 26 15.07 -6.95 23.22
N ALA A 27 15.25 -8.14 22.64
CA ALA A 27 16.31 -8.42 21.68
C ALA A 27 16.14 -7.65 20.36
N GLU A 28 14.90 -7.49 19.90
CA GLU A 28 14.59 -6.69 18.71
C GLU A 28 14.77 -5.19 18.99
N GLU A 29 14.34 -4.70 20.15
CA GLU A 29 14.53 -3.30 20.54
C GLU A 29 16.02 -2.92 20.58
N LEU A 30 16.86 -3.80 21.15
CA LEU A 30 18.31 -3.64 21.13
C LEU A 30 18.87 -3.60 19.70
N ALA A 31 18.40 -4.50 18.82
CA ALA A 31 18.83 -4.52 17.42
C ALA A 31 18.43 -3.24 16.68
N PHE A 32 17.21 -2.72 16.90
CA PHE A 32 16.77 -1.45 16.34
C PHE A 32 17.57 -0.26 16.87
N ALA A 33 17.90 -0.23 18.16
CA ALA A 33 18.73 0.81 18.74
C ALA A 33 20.14 0.83 18.13
N ASP A 34 20.74 -0.35 17.90
CA ASP A 34 22.04 -0.46 17.24
C ASP A 34 21.98 -0.05 15.77
N ASP A 35 20.91 -0.39 15.06
CA ASP A 35 20.70 0.06 13.69
C ASP A 35 20.49 1.59 13.60
N GLU A 36 19.78 2.20 14.55
CA GLU A 36 19.67 3.66 14.63
C GLU A 36 21.04 4.31 14.78
N ARG A 37 21.88 3.80 15.70
CA ARG A 37 23.25 4.30 15.92
C ARG A 37 24.12 4.16 14.67
N ARG A 38 24.02 3.03 13.97
CA ARG A 38 24.75 2.79 12.70
C ARG A 38 24.31 3.78 11.62
N LEU A 39 23.00 4.02 11.48
CA LEU A 39 22.46 5.00 10.54
C LEU A 39 22.90 6.43 10.89
N GLN A 40 22.89 6.78 12.18
CA GLN A 40 23.40 8.08 12.65
C GLN A 40 24.88 8.28 12.29
N ARG A 41 25.73 7.28 12.51
CA ARG A 41 27.15 7.34 12.10
C ARG A 41 27.30 7.55 10.60
N LYS A 42 26.50 6.86 9.77
CA LYS A 42 26.52 7.04 8.31
C LYS A 42 26.11 8.46 7.89
N ILE A 43 25.08 9.01 8.53
CA ILE A 43 24.63 10.39 8.26
C ILE A 43 25.74 11.38 8.62
N ILE A 44 26.35 11.25 9.80
CA ILE A 44 27.47 12.10 10.23
C ILE A 44 28.61 12.00 9.22
N LEU A 45 28.97 10.78 8.81
CA LEU A 45 30.04 10.55 7.83
C LEU A 45 29.74 11.21 6.48
N CYS A 46 28.48 11.15 6.00
CA CYS A 46 28.07 11.84 4.77
C CYS A 46 28.20 13.36 4.91
N PHE A 47 27.77 13.95 6.02
CA PHE A 47 27.93 15.39 6.24
C PHE A 47 29.39 15.81 6.34
N THR A 48 30.24 15.02 7.00
CA THR A 48 31.69 15.29 7.04
C THR A 48 32.31 15.17 5.65
N ALA A 49 31.87 14.22 4.83
CA ALA A 49 32.34 14.06 3.45
C ALA A 49 31.94 15.26 2.58
N ILE A 50 30.72 15.78 2.71
CA ILE A 50 30.28 17.01 2.03
C ILE A 50 31.18 18.18 2.42
N GLY A 51 31.43 18.37 3.72
CA GLY A 51 32.33 19.41 4.20
C GLY A 51 33.73 19.28 3.61
N LEU A 52 34.27 18.06 3.55
CA LEU A 52 35.56 17.78 2.94
C LEU A 52 35.57 18.06 1.43
N CYS A 53 34.52 17.69 0.70
CA CYS A 53 34.40 17.96 -0.74
C CYS A 53 34.38 19.45 -1.09
N VAL A 54 33.90 20.31 -0.18
CA VAL A 54 33.89 21.77 -0.38
C VAL A 54 35.23 22.39 0.06
N THR A 55 35.79 21.94 1.18
CA THR A 55 37.00 22.54 1.77
C THR A 55 38.29 22.10 1.06
N LEU A 56 38.37 20.83 0.64
CA LEU A 56 39.59 20.27 0.06
C LEU A 56 40.01 20.95 -1.26
N PRO A 57 39.10 21.27 -2.20
CA PRO A 57 39.47 22.00 -3.41
C PRO A 57 39.97 23.42 -3.11
N VAL A 58 39.40 24.10 -2.12
CA VAL A 58 39.81 25.46 -1.72
C VAL A 58 41.21 25.43 -1.11
N ILE A 59 41.47 24.48 -0.21
CA ILE A 59 42.80 24.28 0.40
C ILE A 59 43.83 23.91 -0.68
N LEU A 60 43.48 22.99 -1.58
CA LEU A 60 44.37 22.56 -2.66
C LEU A 60 44.71 23.72 -3.60
N TRP A 61 43.72 24.55 -3.95
CA TRP A 61 43.93 25.75 -4.76
C TRP A 61 44.87 26.73 -4.07
N PHE A 62 44.66 27.01 -2.78
CA PHE A 62 45.52 27.92 -2.01
C PHE A 62 46.96 27.42 -1.93
N VAL A 63 47.17 26.13 -1.65
CA VAL A 63 48.50 25.51 -1.59
C VAL A 63 49.19 25.55 -2.97
N LEU A 64 48.47 25.28 -4.04
CA LEU A 64 49.02 25.34 -5.40
C LEU A 64 49.41 26.75 -5.80
N ALA A 65 48.59 27.75 -5.47
CA ALA A 65 48.88 29.16 -5.72
C ALA A 65 50.13 29.66 -4.98
N LEU A 66 50.44 29.10 -3.81
CA LEU A 66 51.67 29.45 -3.06
C LEU A 66 52.94 28.82 -3.63
N ILE A 67 52.84 27.70 -4.37
CA ILE A 67 54.00 26.93 -4.84
C ILE A 67 54.28 27.19 -6.33
N PHE A 68 53.26 27.47 -7.14
CA PHE A 68 53.37 27.55 -8.59
C PHE A 68 52.63 28.78 -9.15
N ASP A 69 53.31 29.57 -10.00
CA ASP A 69 52.75 30.74 -10.70
C ASP A 69 51.96 30.39 -11.98
N ASP A 70 51.82 29.11 -12.32
CA ASP A 70 51.34 28.67 -13.64
C ASP A 70 49.81 28.65 -13.79
N LEU A 71 49.30 29.45 -14.72
CA LEU A 71 47.87 29.65 -15.00
C LEU A 71 47.14 28.36 -15.41
N VAL A 72 47.80 27.47 -16.17
CA VAL A 72 47.21 26.23 -16.71
C VAL A 72 46.85 25.23 -15.59
N ARG A 73 47.56 25.26 -14.47
CA ARG A 73 47.32 24.35 -13.34
C ARG A 73 46.11 24.79 -12.50
N ASN A 74 45.81 26.09 -12.48
CA ASN A 74 44.63 26.64 -11.81
C ASN A 74 43.33 26.22 -12.49
N ASP A 75 43.31 26.14 -13.82
CA ASP A 75 42.12 25.69 -14.57
C ASP A 75 41.77 24.22 -14.28
N ILE A 76 42.77 23.33 -14.16
CA ILE A 76 42.55 21.92 -13.83
C ILE A 76 41.93 21.79 -12.43
N VAL A 77 42.46 22.52 -11.44
CA VAL A 77 41.92 22.51 -10.06
C VAL A 77 40.51 23.05 -10.03
N ALA A 78 40.23 24.13 -10.76
CA ALA A 78 38.90 24.71 -10.86
C ALA A 78 37.90 23.72 -11.48
N ILE A 79 38.29 22.98 -12.52
CA ILE A 79 37.46 21.94 -13.14
C ILE A 79 37.20 20.79 -12.15
N PHE A 80 38.21 20.31 -11.43
CA PHE A 80 38.03 19.27 -10.41
C PHE A 80 37.13 19.72 -9.26
N ALA A 81 37.31 20.97 -8.79
CA ALA A 81 36.44 21.58 -7.78
C ALA A 81 35.00 21.65 -8.27
N LEU A 82 34.78 22.08 -9.51
CA LEU A 82 33.47 22.15 -10.13
C LEU A 82 32.82 20.77 -10.21
N ILE A 83 33.54 19.73 -10.63
CA ILE A 83 33.01 18.36 -10.67
C ILE A 83 32.64 17.86 -9.27
N LEU A 84 33.51 18.09 -8.27
CA LEU A 84 33.24 17.67 -6.88
C LEU A 84 32.02 18.38 -6.30
N ILE A 85 31.81 19.66 -6.62
CA ILE A 85 30.66 20.42 -6.16
C ILE A 85 29.39 19.97 -6.90
N VAL A 86 29.44 19.89 -8.23
CA VAL A 86 28.26 19.59 -9.07
C VAL A 86 27.82 18.14 -8.95
N VAL A 87 28.74 17.18 -8.81
CA VAL A 87 28.42 15.75 -8.72
C VAL A 87 28.46 15.25 -7.29
N GLY A 88 29.49 15.64 -6.52
CA GLY A 88 29.70 15.13 -5.17
C GLY A 88 28.60 15.58 -4.21
N ILE A 89 28.27 16.87 -4.18
CA ILE A 89 27.25 17.38 -3.23
C ILE A 89 25.89 16.73 -3.47
N PRO A 90 25.34 16.66 -4.71
CA PRO A 90 24.06 15.98 -4.92
C PRO A 90 24.09 14.49 -4.59
N LEU A 91 25.19 13.79 -4.91
CA LEU A 91 25.33 12.36 -4.58
C LEU A 91 25.31 12.13 -3.07
N PHE A 92 26.08 12.89 -2.30
CA PHE A 92 26.10 12.77 -0.85
C PHE A 92 24.79 13.23 -0.20
N ALA A 93 24.15 14.28 -0.74
CA ALA A 93 22.82 14.71 -0.29
C ALA A 93 21.78 13.59 -0.48
N PHE A 94 21.79 12.93 -1.64
CA PHE A 94 20.90 11.80 -1.91
C PHE A 94 21.15 10.60 -0.99
N LEU A 95 22.41 10.28 -0.70
CA LEU A 95 22.77 9.23 0.26
C LEU A 95 22.34 9.60 1.69
N ALA A 96 22.52 10.86 2.08
CA ALA A 96 22.13 11.37 3.39
C ALA A 96 20.60 11.34 3.57
N ASP A 97 19.84 11.73 2.55
CA ASP A 97 18.37 11.69 2.56
C ASP A 97 17.84 10.25 2.74
N LYS A 98 18.39 9.30 1.98
CA LYS A 98 18.08 7.86 2.15
C LYS A 98 18.40 7.37 3.56
N ALA A 99 19.55 7.74 4.11
CA ALA A 99 19.94 7.35 5.46
C ALA A 99 19.03 8.00 6.52
N PHE A 100 18.64 9.26 6.32
CA PHE A 100 17.75 10.00 7.20
C PHE A 100 16.35 9.39 7.23
N THR A 101 15.79 9.07 6.06
CA THR A 101 14.49 8.39 5.94
C THR A 101 14.50 7.05 6.66
N ARG A 102 15.54 6.22 6.46
CA ARG A 102 15.69 4.95 7.18
C ARG A 102 15.78 5.16 8.70
N ARG A 103 16.58 6.13 9.14
CA ARG A 103 16.70 6.45 10.57
C ARG A 103 15.35 6.86 11.15
N LYS A 104 14.58 7.68 10.44
CA LYS A 104 13.24 8.10 10.86
C LYS A 104 12.31 6.90 11.05
N VAL A 105 12.27 5.99 10.08
CA VAL A 105 11.44 4.77 10.17
C VAL A 105 11.86 3.87 11.34
N VAL A 106 13.16 3.60 11.50
CA VAL A 106 13.68 2.81 12.62
C VAL A 106 13.35 3.47 13.95
N ARG A 107 13.64 4.77 14.11
CA ARG A 107 13.39 5.51 15.34
C ARG A 107 11.92 5.53 15.70
N LEU A 108 11.03 5.74 14.73
CA LEU A 108 9.59 5.71 14.97
C LEU A 108 9.11 4.32 15.42
N THR A 109 9.67 3.26 14.84
CA THR A 109 9.36 1.88 15.24
C THR A 109 9.85 1.58 16.65
N LEU A 110 11.04 2.08 17.01
CA LEU A 110 11.58 1.96 18.37
C LEU A 110 10.72 2.72 19.39
N LEU A 111 10.26 3.93 19.05
CA LEU A 111 9.40 4.73 19.92
C LEU A 111 8.00 4.12 20.11
N SER A 112 7.48 3.43 19.08
CA SER A 112 6.18 2.78 19.17
C SER A 112 6.25 1.37 19.78
N SER A 113 7.46 0.81 19.95
CA SER A 113 7.73 -0.57 20.40
C SER A 113 6.86 -1.64 19.72
N THR A 114 6.45 -1.42 18.48
CA THR A 114 5.41 -2.22 17.81
C THR A 114 5.67 -2.40 16.31
N VAL A 115 5.21 -3.52 15.76
CA VAL A 115 5.19 -3.84 14.33
C VAL A 115 3.77 -4.24 13.91
N ARG A 116 3.40 -3.91 12.68
CA ARG A 116 2.10 -4.30 12.10
C ARG A 116 2.24 -5.62 11.38
N CYS A 117 1.35 -6.57 11.68
CA CYS A 117 1.38 -7.91 11.12
C CYS A 117 0.23 -8.09 10.13
N PHE A 118 0.57 -8.52 8.94
CA PHE A 118 -0.35 -8.92 7.88
C PHE A 118 -0.13 -10.39 7.59
N GLY A 119 -1.19 -11.13 7.33
CA GLY A 119 -1.06 -12.57 7.15
C GLY A 119 -2.26 -13.21 6.49
N GLY A 120 -1.99 -14.22 5.69
CA GLY A 120 -3.01 -14.92 4.92
C GLY A 120 -2.38 -15.75 3.80
N ARG A 121 -3.23 -16.28 2.93
CA ARG A 121 -2.80 -16.85 1.65
C ARG A 121 -2.64 -15.72 0.65
N LEU A 122 -1.59 -15.79 -0.15
CA LEU A 122 -1.36 -14.84 -1.22
C LEU A 122 -2.26 -15.24 -2.39
N ASP A 123 -3.19 -14.36 -2.77
CA ASP A 123 -4.03 -14.60 -3.94
C ASP A 123 -3.28 -14.08 -5.18
N ASP A 124 -2.73 -15.00 -5.97
CA ASP A 124 -1.99 -14.69 -7.19
C ASP A 124 -2.90 -14.09 -8.30
N LEU A 125 -4.23 -14.11 -8.13
CA LEU A 125 -5.20 -13.60 -9.10
C LEU A 125 -5.56 -12.12 -8.91
N ASP A 126 -5.09 -11.45 -7.85
CA ASP A 126 -5.31 -10.02 -7.64
C ASP A 126 -4.39 -9.17 -8.53
N LEU A 127 -4.79 -9.05 -9.80
CA LEU A 127 -4.09 -8.31 -10.87
C LEU A 127 -3.91 -6.80 -10.58
N ALA A 128 -4.55 -6.25 -9.55
CA ALA A 128 -4.48 -4.83 -9.20
C ALA A 128 -3.33 -4.50 -8.22
N ASN A 129 -2.50 -5.48 -7.86
CA ASN A 129 -1.60 -5.38 -6.71
C ASN A 129 -0.13 -5.18 -7.10
N ASP A 130 0.27 -3.93 -7.39
CA ASP A 130 1.69 -3.56 -7.58
C ASP A 130 2.61 -4.02 -6.43
N GLY A 131 2.04 -4.24 -5.24
CA GLY A 131 2.76 -4.76 -4.08
C GLY A 131 3.27 -6.19 -4.24
N TYR A 132 2.68 -6.99 -5.13
CA TYR A 132 3.11 -8.37 -5.38
C TYR A 132 4.49 -8.42 -6.02
N GLU A 133 4.74 -7.59 -7.02
CA GLU A 133 6.07 -7.48 -7.63
C GLU A 133 7.14 -7.04 -6.62
N ILE A 134 6.77 -6.15 -5.70
CA ILE A 134 7.65 -5.69 -4.62
C ILE A 134 7.99 -6.85 -3.68
N LEU A 135 6.99 -7.64 -3.27
CA LEU A 135 7.23 -8.83 -2.45
C LEU A 135 8.06 -9.88 -3.21
N LYS A 136 7.82 -10.06 -4.51
CA LYS A 136 8.57 -11.03 -5.33
C LYS A 136 10.06 -10.69 -5.40
N ASN A 137 10.39 -9.41 -5.45
CA ASN A 137 11.77 -8.91 -5.41
C ASN A 137 12.50 -9.15 -4.08
N THR A 138 11.82 -9.66 -3.05
CA THR A 138 12.45 -9.97 -1.76
C THR A 138 13.13 -11.34 -1.74
N ASP A 139 12.82 -12.24 -2.68
CA ASP A 139 13.20 -13.66 -2.68
C ASP A 139 12.77 -14.41 -1.40
N LEU A 140 11.78 -13.90 -0.66
CA LEU A 140 11.29 -14.48 0.61
C LEU A 140 9.85 -15.01 0.51
N ILE A 141 9.23 -14.98 -0.67
CA ILE A 141 7.91 -15.57 -0.89
C ILE A 141 8.09 -17.11 -0.98
N PRO A 142 7.30 -17.90 -0.23
CA PRO A 142 7.29 -19.35 -0.39
C PRO A 142 6.84 -19.75 -1.79
N GLU A 143 7.50 -20.75 -2.38
CA GLU A 143 7.15 -21.28 -3.72
C GLU A 143 5.76 -21.96 -3.74
N ASN A 144 5.27 -22.40 -2.57
CA ASN A 144 3.96 -23.01 -2.45
C ASN A 144 2.88 -21.93 -2.30
N PRO A 145 1.92 -21.81 -3.25
CA PRO A 145 0.86 -20.81 -3.21
C PRO A 145 -0.11 -21.00 -2.03
N ASP A 146 -0.22 -22.21 -1.47
CA ASP A 146 -1.07 -22.49 -0.31
C ASP A 146 -0.42 -22.12 1.03
N ALA A 147 0.87 -21.75 1.02
CA ALA A 147 1.58 -21.40 2.23
C ALA A 147 1.06 -20.07 2.82
N ILE A 148 0.89 -20.06 4.15
CA ILE A 148 0.51 -18.84 4.85
C ILE A 148 1.71 -17.90 4.85
N LEU A 149 1.55 -16.76 4.18
CA LEU A 149 2.54 -15.70 4.16
C LEU A 149 2.24 -14.73 5.29
N ARG A 150 3.27 -14.40 6.08
CA ARG A 150 3.21 -13.37 7.12
C ARG A 150 4.19 -12.25 6.79
N VAL A 151 3.66 -11.05 6.63
CA VAL A 151 4.44 -9.83 6.37
C VAL A 151 4.35 -8.93 7.60
N GLU A 152 5.50 -8.62 8.19
CA GLU A 152 5.61 -7.65 9.28
C GLU A 152 6.14 -6.32 8.71
N LEU A 153 5.40 -5.24 8.93
CA LEU A 153 5.80 -3.89 8.58
C LEU A 153 6.26 -3.13 9.82
N HIS A 154 7.13 -2.15 9.61
CA HIS A 154 7.48 -1.16 10.62
C HIS A 154 6.22 -0.48 11.21
N GLY A 155 6.22 -0.19 12.51
CA GLY A 155 5.01 0.14 13.28
C GLY A 155 4.13 1.21 12.63
N VAL A 156 4.72 2.35 12.26
CA VAL A 156 4.00 3.50 11.66
C VAL A 156 4.46 3.81 10.23
N SER A 157 5.13 2.88 9.57
CA SER A 157 5.66 3.09 8.23
C SER A 157 5.37 1.89 7.35
N ASP A 158 5.00 2.12 6.09
CA ASP A 158 4.64 1.05 5.17
C ASP A 158 5.91 0.44 4.53
N VAL A 159 6.83 0.01 5.40
CA VAL A 159 8.13 -0.55 5.05
C VAL A 159 8.19 -1.97 5.62
N ILE A 160 8.61 -2.92 4.79
CA ILE A 160 8.77 -4.31 5.21
C ILE A 160 9.90 -4.41 6.23
N TYR A 161 9.56 -4.95 7.40
CA TYR A 161 10.53 -5.35 8.42
C TYR A 161 10.92 -6.82 8.26
N ARG A 162 9.95 -7.74 8.21
CA ARG A 162 10.19 -9.18 8.05
C ARG A 162 9.12 -9.86 7.20
N ILE A 163 9.51 -10.93 6.53
CA ILE A 163 8.61 -11.85 5.83
C ILE A 163 8.88 -13.24 6.38
N ASN A 164 7.85 -13.89 6.94
CA ASN A 164 7.97 -15.21 7.58
C ASN A 164 9.11 -15.30 8.62
N GLY A 165 9.33 -14.20 9.35
CA GLY A 165 10.39 -14.11 10.36
C GLY A 165 11.78 -13.76 9.83
N ILE A 166 11.98 -13.66 8.51
CA ILE A 166 13.25 -13.33 7.87
C ILE A 166 13.27 -11.86 7.46
N GLN A 167 14.36 -11.15 7.77
CA GLN A 167 14.54 -9.76 7.37
C GLN A 167 15.06 -9.67 5.91
N PRO A 168 14.42 -8.87 5.04
CA PRO A 168 14.89 -8.69 3.68
C PRO A 168 16.23 -7.92 3.63
N LYS A 169 17.07 -8.22 2.63
CA LYS A 169 18.37 -7.55 2.42
C LYS A 169 18.24 -6.06 2.08
N LYS A 170 17.14 -5.70 1.43
CA LYS A 170 16.83 -4.33 0.98
C LYS A 170 15.57 -3.83 1.68
N TRP A 171 15.42 -2.51 1.69
CA TRP A 171 14.22 -1.85 2.19
C TRP A 171 13.19 -1.78 1.09
N PHE A 172 12.01 -2.32 1.36
CA PHE A 172 10.90 -2.32 0.43
C PHE A 172 9.75 -1.54 1.05
N ILE A 173 9.27 -0.53 0.32
CA ILE A 173 8.09 0.25 0.67
C ILE A 173 6.92 -0.42 -0.02
N ILE A 174 5.88 -0.75 0.72
CA ILE A 174 4.64 -1.31 0.18
C ILE A 174 3.53 -0.26 0.33
N ARG A 175 2.62 -0.20 -0.64
CA ARG A 175 1.41 0.61 -0.51
C ARG A 175 0.31 -0.25 0.13
N LEU A 176 -0.29 0.27 1.19
CA LEU A 176 -1.46 -0.37 1.81
C LEU A 176 -2.73 -0.03 1.02
N THR A 177 -3.61 -1.01 0.88
CA THR A 177 -4.96 -0.84 0.36
C THR A 177 -5.95 -0.85 1.52
N ILE A 178 -6.92 0.05 1.50
CA ILE A 178 -7.98 0.14 2.51
C ILE A 178 -9.28 -0.21 1.80
N ALA A 179 -10.00 -1.21 2.32
CA ALA A 179 -11.32 -1.56 1.84
C ALA A 179 -12.35 -1.37 2.95
N ALA A 180 -13.60 -1.18 2.55
CA ALA A 180 -14.71 -1.27 3.48
C ALA A 180 -14.83 -2.71 3.99
N ARG A 181 -15.08 -2.86 5.29
CA ARG A 181 -15.39 -4.15 5.90
C ARG A 181 -16.65 -4.70 5.23
N ALA A 182 -16.64 -5.99 4.89
CA ALA A 182 -17.84 -6.66 4.41
C ALA A 182 -18.93 -6.55 5.49
N PRO A 183 -20.17 -6.16 5.14
CA PRO A 183 -21.24 -6.06 6.13
C PRO A 183 -21.46 -7.41 6.80
N ASP A 184 -21.59 -7.43 8.14
CA ASP A 184 -21.77 -8.66 8.93
C ASP A 184 -23.02 -9.46 8.50
N SER A 185 -23.97 -8.78 7.88
CA SER A 185 -25.06 -9.39 7.11
C SER A 185 -24.77 -9.18 5.62
N PRO A 186 -24.53 -10.24 4.81
CA PRO A 186 -24.60 -10.08 3.37
C PRO A 186 -25.98 -9.49 3.06
N ALA A 187 -26.02 -8.40 2.29
CA ALA A 187 -27.29 -7.88 1.80
C ALA A 187 -27.99 -9.05 1.10
N ARG A 188 -29.10 -9.53 1.68
CA ARG A 188 -29.98 -10.46 0.98
C ARG A 188 -30.55 -9.65 -0.17
N PHE A 189 -29.88 -9.67 -1.31
CA PHE A 189 -30.52 -9.33 -2.57
C PHE A 189 -31.62 -10.39 -2.74
N SER A 190 -32.82 -10.05 -2.31
CA SER A 190 -34.00 -10.84 -2.62
C SER A 190 -34.11 -10.85 -4.13
N ILE A 191 -33.70 -11.95 -4.74
CA ILE A 191 -33.92 -12.23 -6.14
C ILE A 191 -35.43 -12.02 -6.36
N PRO A 192 -35.85 -11.13 -7.28
CA PRO A 192 -37.26 -10.93 -7.57
C PRO A 192 -37.91 -12.29 -7.89
N LYS A 193 -39.12 -12.56 -7.36
CA LYS A 193 -39.81 -13.86 -7.48
C LYS A 193 -39.89 -14.43 -8.90
N GLU A 194 -39.76 -13.57 -9.91
CA GLU A 194 -39.78 -13.89 -11.35
C GLU A 194 -38.48 -14.56 -11.88
N TRP A 195 -37.43 -14.70 -11.06
CA TRP A 195 -36.17 -15.34 -11.42
C TRP A 195 -36.00 -16.63 -10.60
N GLU A 196 -35.94 -17.78 -11.28
CA GLU A 196 -35.67 -19.06 -10.65
C GLU A 196 -34.18 -19.38 -10.78
N VAL A 197 -33.57 -19.80 -9.66
CA VAL A 197 -32.22 -20.36 -9.67
C VAL A 197 -32.37 -21.82 -10.08
N SER A 198 -31.87 -22.18 -11.26
CA SER A 198 -31.89 -23.56 -11.72
C SER A 198 -30.92 -24.38 -10.86
N GLU A 199 -31.44 -25.17 -9.92
CA GLU A 199 -30.67 -26.25 -9.29
C GLU A 199 -30.54 -27.40 -10.29
N GLU A 200 -29.53 -27.32 -11.17
CA GLU A 200 -29.19 -28.45 -12.02
C GLU A 200 -28.44 -29.50 -11.16
N VAL A 201 -29.20 -30.42 -10.57
CA VAL A 201 -28.69 -31.65 -9.98
C VAL A 201 -28.87 -32.78 -10.99
N ASP A 202 -27.82 -33.04 -11.78
CA ASP A 202 -27.26 -34.39 -11.85
C ASP A 202 -25.86 -34.36 -12.50
N GLY A 203 -24.85 -34.84 -11.76
CA GLY A 203 -23.55 -35.18 -12.34
C GLY A 203 -22.46 -34.09 -12.39
N GLY A 204 -22.21 -33.42 -11.26
CA GLY A 204 -20.89 -32.91 -10.86
C GLY A 204 -20.08 -32.08 -11.86
N THR A 205 -20.22 -30.76 -11.83
CA THR A 205 -19.14 -29.75 -11.71
C THR A 205 -19.85 -28.39 -11.63
N LEU A 206 -19.93 -27.78 -10.43
CA LEU A 206 -20.55 -26.47 -10.24
C LEU A 206 -19.65 -25.36 -10.78
N LEU A 207 -19.92 -24.90 -12.00
CA LEU A 207 -19.44 -23.64 -12.56
C LEU A 207 -20.65 -22.77 -12.91
N ARG A 208 -20.81 -21.67 -12.15
CA ARG A 208 -21.76 -20.57 -12.32
C ARG A 208 -23.25 -20.89 -12.18
N ASP A 209 -23.85 -20.31 -11.15
CA ASP A 209 -25.29 -20.08 -11.04
C ASP A 209 -25.77 -19.21 -12.22
N GLU A 210 -26.29 -19.83 -13.27
CA GLU A 210 -27.01 -19.13 -14.34
C GLU A 210 -28.43 -18.83 -13.89
N VAL A 211 -28.71 -17.56 -13.59
CA VAL A 211 -30.07 -17.12 -13.29
C VAL A 211 -30.85 -16.97 -14.61
N LYS A 212 -31.89 -17.79 -14.80
CA LYS A 212 -32.76 -17.71 -15.99
C LYS A 212 -34.12 -17.12 -15.60
N ARG A 213 -34.62 -16.22 -16.45
CA ARG A 213 -35.95 -15.62 -16.29
C ARG A 213 -36.99 -16.73 -16.44
N ARG A 214 -37.87 -16.90 -15.44
CA ARG A 214 -38.93 -17.94 -15.49
C ARG A 214 -39.82 -17.66 -16.70
N ARG A 215 -40.15 -18.69 -17.47
CA ARG A 215 -41.19 -18.56 -18.51
C ARG A 215 -42.53 -18.42 -17.80
N LEU A 216 -43.20 -17.29 -18.01
CA LEU A 216 -44.57 -17.05 -17.54
C LEU A 216 -45.45 -18.24 -17.92
N THR A 217 -46.21 -18.74 -16.94
CA THR A 217 -47.23 -19.76 -17.19
C THR A 217 -48.40 -19.15 -17.98
N GLU A 218 -49.15 -19.95 -18.74
CA GLU A 218 -50.26 -19.43 -19.56
C GLU A 218 -51.33 -18.71 -18.74
N ASP A 219 -51.48 -19.10 -17.48
CA ASP A 219 -52.43 -18.47 -16.54
C ASP A 219 -51.98 -17.06 -16.13
N GLU A 220 -50.68 -16.85 -15.86
CA GLU A 220 -50.11 -15.52 -15.56
C GLU A 220 -50.09 -14.60 -16.80
N ARG A 221 -49.98 -15.18 -18.00
CA ARG A 221 -50.10 -14.45 -19.26
C ARG A 221 -51.52 -13.96 -19.52
N LYS A 222 -52.54 -14.72 -19.12
CA LYS A 222 -53.95 -14.27 -19.20
C LYS A 222 -54.24 -13.15 -18.21
N GLU A 223 -53.77 -13.26 -16.97
CA GLU A 223 -54.00 -12.24 -15.94
C GLU A 223 -53.38 -10.88 -16.30
N SER A 224 -52.19 -10.89 -16.92
CA SER A 224 -51.53 -9.67 -17.42
C SER A 224 -52.19 -9.06 -18.66
N LEU A 225 -52.91 -9.86 -19.47
CA LEU A 225 -53.72 -9.37 -20.59
C LEU A 225 -55.07 -8.81 -20.12
N ASP A 226 -55.72 -9.46 -19.16
CA ASP A 226 -56.99 -8.99 -18.59
C ASP A 226 -56.82 -7.65 -17.84
N THR A 227 -55.67 -7.44 -17.19
CA THR A 227 -55.35 -6.17 -16.50
C THR A 227 -55.14 -5.00 -17.49
N LEU A 228 -54.85 -5.27 -18.76
CA LEU A 228 -54.71 -4.26 -19.82
C LEU A 228 -56.03 -3.97 -20.56
N GLU A 229 -57.07 -4.78 -20.35
CA GLU A 229 -58.37 -4.63 -21.00
C GLU A 229 -59.45 -3.98 -20.10
N GLU A 230 -59.14 -3.57 -18.87
CA GLU A 230 -60.04 -2.66 -18.13
C GLU A 230 -59.97 -1.24 -18.74
N PRO A 231 -61.01 -0.76 -19.44
CA PRO A 231 -61.07 0.65 -19.78
C PRO A 231 -61.14 1.45 -18.49
N ALA A 232 -60.28 2.47 -18.37
CA ALA A 232 -60.37 3.52 -17.35
C ALA A 232 -61.75 4.19 -17.41
N SER A 233 -62.71 3.60 -16.69
CA SER A 233 -64.10 4.00 -16.62
C SER A 233 -64.40 4.32 -15.17
N GLY A 234 -64.30 5.60 -14.83
CA GLY A 234 -65.00 6.16 -13.67
C GLY A 234 -64.14 6.40 -12.44
N GLY A 235 -63.52 7.58 -12.38
CA GLY A 235 -62.91 8.11 -11.16
C GLY A 235 -62.81 9.62 -11.23
N GLY A 236 -63.96 10.30 -11.14
CA GLY A 236 -64.04 11.75 -11.20
C GLY A 236 -63.30 12.42 -10.04
N TYR A 237 -62.27 13.20 -10.36
CA TYR A 237 -61.68 14.13 -9.40
C TYR A 237 -62.52 15.40 -9.37
N ARG A 238 -63.24 15.54 -8.27
CA ARG A 238 -64.09 16.69 -7.92
C ARG A 238 -63.18 17.87 -7.57
N CYS A 239 -63.23 18.93 -8.37
CA CYS A 239 -62.70 20.24 -8.00
C CYS A 239 -63.43 20.71 -6.72
N SER A 240 -62.68 20.95 -5.66
CA SER A 240 -63.16 21.71 -4.50
C SER A 240 -62.36 23.00 -4.45
N SER A 241 -62.87 24.02 -5.13
CA SER A 241 -62.55 25.41 -4.88
C SER A 241 -63.18 25.82 -3.55
N SER A 242 -62.37 26.27 -2.61
CA SER A 242 -62.83 27.02 -1.44
C SER A 242 -61.96 28.28 -1.32
N ASP A 243 -62.52 29.38 -1.82
CA ASP A 243 -62.13 30.74 -1.49
C ASP A 243 -62.44 31.06 -0.02
N GLY A 244 -61.58 31.87 0.60
CA GLY A 244 -61.99 33.01 1.42
C GLY A 244 -62.19 32.80 2.93
N SER A 245 -61.17 33.16 3.72
CA SER A 245 -61.19 34.33 4.63
C SER A 245 -59.82 34.53 5.26
#